data_AF-A0A0K9FB15-F1
#
_entry.id   AF-A0A0K9FB15-F1
#
_cell.length_a   1.000
_cell.length_b   1.000
_cell.length_c   1.000
_cell.angle_alpha   90.00
_cell.angle_beta   90.00
_cell.angle_gamma   90.00
#
_symmetry.space_group_name_H-M   'P 1'
#
loop_
_entity.id
_entity.type
_entity.pdbx_description
1 polymer ?
#
loop_
_entity_poly.entity_id
_entity_poly.type
_entity_poly.pdbx_seq_one_letter_code
_entity_poly.pdbx_strand_id
1 'polypeptide(L)'
;MTAQQQAAMQSMIDWLADERELGKQPSKIEIAGEFDLHDMHYYIFKYKKAMLGKWLLGVCGGYEDPSDTEHCGHIFSEMQPYDPATAEQEAVKTVELIREYWMQQAAAYEAGQSMEDETETQDNGSGIFNGFVLLNSAECDIDQIKANLLNDWNITCSSEEDEENAEETNEGTLVFEVDDCMLAVSFVDAPIPDGEAEHYAQGNYMWKEAVEVTQTHVAQIILAAFTRSGSPLDSGRLYTKLAASCLKLPNAIGIYTCGTVFQPELFWDMAEIMKNDDMFPLLNLVYFGLVGTETGVDGYTYGLKAFGKDEIEILDSQASPAELRDFLITISGYIVEENVTLRDGETIGFSAEQKLPISRSEGVYVDGDTLKIKY
;
A
#
# COMPACT_ATOMS: atom_id res chain seq x y z
N MET A 1 24.34 -22.23 25.50
CA MET A 1 23.68 -21.05 24.90
C MET A 1 23.18 -20.19 26.03
N THR A 2 23.38 -18.88 25.93
CA THR A 2 22.76 -17.87 26.81
C THR A 2 21.25 -17.80 26.53
N ALA A 3 20.50 -17.11 27.41
CA ALA A 3 19.06 -16.89 27.19
C ALA A 3 18.81 -16.11 25.88
N GLN A 4 19.64 -15.10 25.61
CA GLN A 4 19.60 -14.34 24.36
C GLN A 4 19.92 -15.20 23.12
N GLN A 5 20.93 -16.07 23.17
CA GLN A 5 21.22 -17.00 22.07
C GLN A 5 20.07 -17.98 21.79
N GLN A 6 19.35 -18.40 22.83
CA GLN A 6 18.16 -19.24 22.67
C GLN A 6 17.01 -18.46 22.04
N ALA A 7 16.79 -17.23 22.48
CA ALA A 7 15.78 -16.33 21.91
C ALA A 7 16.08 -16.04 20.43
N ALA A 8 17.30 -15.62 20.09
CA ALA A 8 17.73 -15.35 18.71
C ALA A 8 17.55 -16.58 17.81
N MET A 9 17.89 -17.77 18.31
CA MET A 9 17.72 -19.01 17.54
C MET A 9 16.23 -19.32 17.31
N GLN A 10 15.38 -19.11 18.30
CA GLN A 10 13.94 -19.31 18.16
C GLN A 10 13.34 -18.31 17.17
N SER A 11 13.67 -17.01 17.31
CA SER A 11 13.27 -15.95 16.39
C SER A 11 13.64 -16.27 14.94
N MET A 12 14.87 -16.73 14.70
CA MET A 12 15.33 -17.12 13.36
C MET A 12 14.57 -18.35 12.82
N ILE A 13 14.25 -19.33 13.67
CA ILE A 13 13.48 -20.52 13.27
C ILE A 13 12.06 -20.12 12.88
N ASP A 14 11.42 -19.28 13.68
CA ASP A 14 10.04 -18.84 13.45
C ASP A 14 9.94 -17.98 12.20
N TRP A 15 10.90 -17.06 12.00
CA TRP A 15 11.01 -16.26 10.77
C TRP A 15 11.21 -17.15 9.54
N LEU A 16 12.14 -18.11 9.58
CA LEU A 16 12.36 -19.03 8.47
C LEU A 16 11.17 -19.96 8.19
N ALA A 17 10.34 -20.23 9.20
CA ALA A 17 9.18 -21.11 9.06
C ALA A 17 7.97 -20.44 8.40
N ASP A 18 7.97 -19.10 8.29
CA ASP A 18 6.95 -18.33 7.56
C ASP A 18 6.83 -18.83 6.11
N GLU A 19 5.61 -18.82 5.56
CA GLU A 19 5.30 -19.31 4.22
C GLU A 19 6.00 -18.51 3.12
N ARG A 20 6.35 -17.25 3.38
CA ARG A 20 7.11 -16.38 2.49
C ARG A 20 8.61 -16.71 2.44
N GLU A 21 9.11 -17.48 3.41
CA GLU A 21 10.52 -17.86 3.54
C GLU A 21 10.79 -19.32 3.12
N LEU A 22 10.71 -20.28 4.06
CA LEU A 22 10.84 -21.71 3.76
C LEU A 22 9.49 -22.44 3.81
N GLY A 23 8.45 -21.85 4.40
CA GLY A 23 7.17 -22.47 4.70
C GLY A 23 7.25 -23.67 5.65
N LYS A 24 8.39 -23.84 6.33
CA LYS A 24 8.65 -24.86 7.35
C LYS A 24 9.94 -24.56 8.09
N GLN A 25 10.08 -25.13 9.29
CA GLN A 25 11.31 -25.02 10.05
C GLN A 25 12.53 -25.56 9.27
N PRO A 26 13.70 -24.91 9.41
CA PRO A 26 14.92 -25.38 8.78
C PRO A 26 15.29 -26.77 9.31
N SER A 27 15.76 -27.64 8.41
CA SER A 27 16.17 -29.01 8.78
C SER A 27 17.37 -29.05 9.73
N LYS A 28 18.18 -27.99 9.72
CA LYS A 28 19.29 -27.77 10.65
C LYS A 28 19.58 -26.29 10.73
N ILE A 29 19.89 -25.79 11.92
CA ILE A 29 20.29 -24.40 12.17
C ILE A 29 21.32 -24.37 13.30
N GLU A 30 22.34 -23.53 13.16
CA GLU A 30 23.42 -23.36 14.13
C GLU A 30 23.85 -21.88 14.16
N ILE A 31 24.16 -21.35 15.34
CA ILE A 31 24.89 -20.09 15.46
C ILE A 31 26.31 -20.32 14.93
N ALA A 32 26.72 -19.49 13.98
CA ALA A 32 27.97 -19.59 13.25
C ALA A 32 28.97 -18.49 13.62
N GLY A 33 28.49 -17.41 14.25
CA GLY A 33 29.29 -16.27 14.71
C GLY A 33 28.39 -15.23 15.39
N GLU A 34 29.01 -14.18 15.90
CA GLU A 34 28.34 -13.03 16.51
C GLU A 34 29.19 -11.79 16.24
N PHE A 35 28.57 -10.63 16.18
CA PHE A 35 29.24 -9.36 15.97
C PHE A 35 28.44 -8.21 16.59
N ASP A 36 29.12 -7.09 16.85
CA ASP A 36 28.52 -5.86 17.34
C ASP A 36 28.53 -4.81 16.22
N LEU A 37 27.41 -4.13 16.02
CA LEU A 37 27.27 -3.08 15.01
C LEU A 37 26.28 -2.02 15.49
N HIS A 38 26.65 -0.73 15.42
CA HIS A 38 25.82 0.39 15.92
C HIS A 38 25.36 0.20 17.38
N ASP A 39 26.28 -0.21 18.26
CA ASP A 39 26.04 -0.49 19.69
C ASP A 39 25.00 -1.58 19.98
N MET A 40 24.64 -2.38 18.97
CA MET A 40 23.73 -3.52 19.11
C MET A 40 24.47 -4.83 18.81
N HIS A 41 24.02 -5.90 19.48
CA HIS A 41 24.56 -7.23 19.32
C HIS A 41 23.77 -8.07 18.30
N TYR A 42 24.48 -8.87 17.50
CA TYR A 42 23.92 -9.70 16.43
C TYR A 42 24.50 -11.11 16.42
N TYR A 43 23.67 -12.07 16.02
CA TYR A 43 24.05 -13.45 15.82
C TYR A 43 23.96 -13.83 14.34
N ILE A 44 25.03 -14.46 13.85
CA ILE A 44 25.11 -15.04 12.52
C ILE A 44 24.63 -16.48 12.61
N PHE A 45 23.67 -16.85 11.78
CA PHE A 45 23.15 -18.19 11.64
C PHE A 45 23.63 -18.82 10.35
N LYS A 46 23.91 -20.12 10.42
CA LYS A 46 23.93 -20.98 9.24
C LYS A 46 22.82 -22.00 9.37
N TYR A 47 22.04 -22.20 8.31
CA TYR A 47 20.94 -23.16 8.33
C TYR A 47 20.80 -23.92 7.01
N LYS A 48 20.00 -25.00 7.02
CA LYS A 48 19.73 -25.84 5.85
C LYS A 48 18.24 -25.98 5.61
N LYS A 49 17.81 -25.71 4.37
CA LYS A 49 16.43 -25.98 3.92
C LYS A 49 16.06 -27.48 3.99
N ALA A 50 17.02 -28.35 3.68
CA ALA A 50 16.88 -29.81 3.74
C ALA A 50 18.20 -30.47 4.19
N MET A 51 18.13 -31.69 4.75
CA MET A 51 19.29 -32.40 5.33
C MET A 51 20.52 -32.46 4.41
N LEU A 52 20.29 -32.66 3.11
CA LEU A 52 21.34 -32.74 2.07
C LEU A 52 21.65 -31.40 1.38
N GLY A 53 20.98 -30.31 1.78
CA GLY A 53 21.16 -28.99 1.21
C GLY A 53 22.45 -28.30 1.62
N LYS A 54 22.76 -27.21 0.91
CA LYS A 54 23.83 -26.27 1.27
C LYS A 54 23.48 -25.53 2.56
N TRP A 55 24.51 -25.11 3.27
CA TRP A 55 24.35 -24.17 4.37
C TRP A 55 24.08 -22.79 3.79
N LEU A 56 23.11 -22.08 4.36
CA LEU A 56 22.71 -20.73 3.98
C LEU A 56 22.97 -19.79 5.15
N LEU A 57 23.32 -18.56 4.85
CA LEU A 57 23.59 -17.50 5.83
C LEU A 57 22.29 -16.84 6.25
N GLY A 58 22.14 -16.56 7.54
CA GLY A 58 21.10 -15.68 8.07
C GLY A 58 21.63 -14.86 9.22
N VAL A 59 20.95 -13.76 9.54
CA VAL A 59 21.32 -12.86 10.62
C VAL A 59 20.10 -12.56 11.49
N CYS A 60 20.29 -12.54 12.80
CA CYS A 60 19.27 -12.15 13.76
C CYS A 60 19.93 -11.33 14.88
N GLY A 61 19.43 -10.14 15.15
CA GLY A 61 20.00 -9.28 16.19
C GLY A 61 19.28 -7.97 16.36
N GLY A 62 19.99 -7.00 16.93
CA GLY A 62 19.41 -5.75 17.41
C GLY A 62 19.13 -5.77 18.92
N TYR A 63 20.03 -6.39 19.69
CA TYR A 63 19.95 -6.43 21.16
C TYR A 63 20.83 -5.33 21.77
N GLU A 64 20.31 -4.59 22.75
CA GLU A 64 21.03 -3.47 23.38
C GLU A 64 21.80 -3.94 24.63
N ASP A 65 21.27 -4.92 25.37
CA ASP A 65 21.91 -5.51 26.54
C ASP A 65 22.07 -7.05 26.39
N PRO A 66 23.17 -7.65 26.89
CA PRO A 66 23.36 -9.11 26.86
C PRO A 66 22.28 -9.94 27.58
N SER A 67 21.47 -9.32 28.44
CA SER A 67 20.34 -9.94 29.13
C SER A 67 19.03 -9.86 28.36
N ASP A 68 18.96 -9.08 27.27
CA ASP A 68 17.76 -8.92 26.46
C ASP A 68 17.42 -10.21 25.71
N THR A 69 16.13 -10.49 25.60
CA THR A 69 15.60 -11.60 24.78
C THR A 69 14.74 -11.12 23.62
N GLU A 70 14.40 -9.84 23.60
CA GLU A 70 13.71 -9.16 22.50
C GLU A 70 14.72 -8.30 21.75
N HIS A 71 14.56 -8.17 20.44
CA HIS A 71 15.44 -7.39 19.58
C HIS A 71 14.61 -6.52 18.62
N CYS A 72 15.20 -5.44 18.09
CA CYS A 72 14.51 -4.45 17.26
C CYS A 72 14.19 -4.91 15.81
N GLY A 73 13.92 -6.21 15.60
CA GLY A 73 13.39 -6.72 14.32
C GLY A 73 14.41 -7.03 13.22
N HIS A 74 15.72 -6.97 13.47
CA HIS A 74 16.73 -7.33 12.47
C HIS A 74 16.89 -8.85 12.30
N ILE A 75 15.89 -9.54 11.74
CA ILE A 75 15.97 -10.96 11.34
C ILE A 75 15.88 -11.05 9.82
N PHE A 76 16.86 -11.68 9.17
CA PHE A 76 16.87 -11.75 7.71
C PHE A 76 17.75 -12.87 7.14
N SER A 77 17.41 -13.32 5.93
CA SER A 77 18.26 -14.14 5.08
C SER A 77 17.93 -13.98 3.59
N GLU A 78 18.92 -13.67 2.77
CA GLU A 78 18.82 -13.70 1.30
C GLU A 78 18.88 -15.12 0.71
N MET A 79 18.89 -16.14 1.57
CA MET A 79 19.04 -17.54 1.17
C MET A 79 20.36 -17.80 0.40
N GLN A 80 21.36 -16.95 0.62
CA GLN A 80 22.69 -17.06 0.02
C GLN A 80 23.53 -18.15 0.71
N PRO A 81 24.45 -18.81 -0.01
CA PRO A 81 25.32 -19.83 0.58
C PRO A 81 26.16 -19.26 1.73
N TYR A 82 26.23 -19.99 2.85
CA TYR A 82 27.12 -19.65 3.96
C TYR A 82 28.58 -19.96 3.59
N ASP A 83 29.43 -18.93 3.60
CA ASP A 83 30.89 -19.06 3.55
C ASP A 83 31.52 -18.50 4.84
N PRO A 84 32.24 -19.31 5.63
CA PRO A 84 32.85 -18.83 6.88
C PRO A 84 33.88 -17.71 6.69
N ALA A 85 34.44 -17.52 5.49
CA ALA A 85 35.40 -16.45 5.24
C ALA A 85 34.75 -15.08 5.03
N THR A 86 33.49 -15.03 4.59
CA THR A 86 32.76 -13.79 4.26
C THR A 86 31.50 -13.57 5.08
N ALA A 87 31.05 -14.58 5.84
CA ALA A 87 29.77 -14.56 6.56
C ALA A 87 29.56 -13.33 7.46
N GLU A 88 30.60 -12.87 8.16
CA GLU A 88 30.50 -11.66 9.00
C GLU A 88 30.34 -10.40 8.14
N GLN A 89 31.14 -10.26 7.08
CA GLN A 89 31.06 -9.12 6.16
C GLN A 89 29.71 -9.06 5.44
N GLU A 90 29.19 -10.21 4.99
CA GLU A 90 27.88 -10.32 4.33
C GLU A 90 26.74 -10.02 5.31
N ALA A 91 26.81 -10.55 6.54
CA ALA A 91 25.81 -10.25 7.57
C ALA A 91 25.80 -8.77 7.96
N VAL A 92 26.97 -8.14 8.11
CA VAL A 92 27.09 -6.69 8.35
C VAL A 92 26.46 -5.90 7.21
N LYS A 93 26.75 -6.26 5.95
CA LYS A 93 26.16 -5.59 4.78
C LYS A 93 24.63 -5.69 4.78
N THR A 94 24.09 -6.85 5.09
CA THR A 94 22.64 -7.06 5.23
C THR A 94 22.03 -6.19 6.34
N VAL A 95 22.68 -6.11 7.50
CA VAL A 95 22.19 -5.27 8.62
C VAL A 95 22.24 -3.79 8.25
N GLU A 96 23.31 -3.33 7.57
CA GLU A 96 23.38 -1.94 7.10
C GLU A 96 22.29 -1.61 6.07
N LEU A 97 21.99 -2.52 5.13
CA LEU A 97 20.89 -2.31 4.17
C LEU A 97 19.54 -2.16 4.86
N ILE A 98 19.24 -3.03 5.83
CA ILE A 98 18.01 -2.98 6.61
C ILE A 98 17.97 -1.69 7.44
N ARG A 99 19.08 -1.33 8.08
CA ARG A 99 19.19 -0.11 8.88
C ARG A 99 19.07 1.15 8.04
N GLU A 100 19.68 1.22 6.88
CA GLU A 100 19.55 2.34 5.94
C GLU A 100 18.10 2.49 5.47
N TYR A 101 17.43 1.38 5.17
CA TYR A 101 15.99 1.39 4.86
C TYR A 101 15.17 1.97 6.03
N TRP A 102 15.38 1.48 7.26
CA TRP A 102 14.68 2.00 8.45
C TRP A 102 15.09 3.43 8.81
N MET A 103 16.34 3.84 8.59
CA MET A 103 16.81 5.20 8.82
C MET A 103 16.26 6.17 7.78
N GLN A 104 16.11 5.78 6.52
CA GLN A 104 15.42 6.59 5.52
C GLN A 104 13.95 6.76 5.87
N GLN A 105 13.31 5.67 6.34
CA GLN A 105 11.92 5.72 6.81
C GLN A 105 11.76 6.56 8.09
N ALA A 106 12.69 6.44 9.04
CA ALA A 106 12.70 7.23 10.28
C ALA A 106 13.12 8.68 10.06
N ALA A 107 14.04 8.98 9.12
CA ALA A 107 14.40 10.34 8.76
C ALA A 107 13.27 11.03 7.98
N ALA A 108 12.53 10.29 7.13
CA ALA A 108 11.29 10.77 6.55
C ALA A 108 10.24 11.08 7.63
N TYR A 109 10.22 10.29 8.72
CA TYR A 109 9.35 10.50 9.87
C TYR A 109 9.77 11.71 10.74
N GLU A 110 11.06 11.85 11.08
CA GLU A 110 11.60 12.93 11.91
C GLU A 110 11.65 14.29 11.18
N ALA A 111 11.89 14.29 9.86
CA ALA A 111 11.80 15.50 9.04
C ALA A 111 10.37 16.06 9.01
N GLY A 112 9.35 15.21 9.19
CA GLY A 112 7.95 15.60 9.40
C GLY A 112 7.67 16.15 10.81
N GLN A 113 8.39 15.72 11.84
CA GLN A 113 8.12 16.09 13.25
C GLN A 113 8.60 17.49 13.68
N SER A 114 9.44 18.19 12.90
CA SER A 114 9.95 19.52 13.32
C SER A 114 8.93 20.67 13.28
N MET A 115 7.66 20.38 12.90
CA MET A 115 6.54 21.32 12.88
C MET A 115 5.34 20.91 13.76
N GLU A 116 5.47 19.86 14.58
CA GLU A 116 4.36 19.26 15.32
C GLU A 116 4.47 19.46 16.84
N ASP A 117 4.29 20.69 17.32
CA ASP A 117 3.76 20.94 18.66
C ASP A 117 2.31 21.41 18.45
N GLU A 118 1.39 20.45 18.32
CA GLU A 118 -0.02 20.49 18.75
C GLU A 118 -0.91 19.53 17.93
N THR A 119 -1.49 18.55 18.63
CA THR A 119 -2.69 17.73 18.34
C THR A 119 -2.56 16.39 17.59
N GLU A 120 -2.38 15.34 18.40
CA GLU A 120 -3.15 14.09 18.45
C GLU A 120 -3.48 13.33 17.14
N THR A 121 -2.66 12.31 16.87
CA THR A 121 -2.98 10.96 16.34
C THR A 121 -3.95 10.84 15.16
N GLN A 122 -3.41 10.58 13.95
CA GLN A 122 -3.96 9.63 12.96
C GLN A 122 -2.97 9.35 11.79
N ASP A 123 -2.65 8.07 11.63
CA ASP A 123 -2.24 7.33 10.41
C ASP A 123 -1.07 7.85 9.51
N ASN A 124 0.05 7.11 9.53
CA ASN A 124 1.28 7.31 8.74
C ASN A 124 1.14 7.03 7.22
N GLY A 125 -0.09 6.98 6.68
CA GLY A 125 -0.40 6.59 5.29
C GLY A 125 -1.01 7.67 4.40
N SER A 126 -1.21 8.89 4.92
CA SER A 126 -1.80 10.00 4.16
C SER A 126 -0.91 10.41 2.97
N GLY A 127 -1.53 10.59 1.80
CA GLY A 127 -0.86 10.96 0.55
C GLY A 127 -0.21 9.80 -0.20
N ILE A 128 -0.44 8.55 0.20
CA ILE A 128 0.02 7.36 -0.53
C ILE A 128 -1.18 6.69 -1.21
N PHE A 129 -1.13 6.62 -2.54
CA PHE A 129 -2.12 5.92 -3.35
C PHE A 129 -1.46 4.75 -4.04
N ASN A 130 -2.11 3.59 -4.00
CA ASN A 130 -1.60 2.39 -4.66
C ASN A 130 -2.75 1.56 -5.24
N GLY A 131 -2.42 0.68 -6.18
CA GLY A 131 -3.35 -0.31 -6.70
C GLY A 131 -2.73 -1.14 -7.81
N PHE A 132 -3.54 -1.98 -8.42
CA PHE A 132 -3.07 -3.01 -9.33
C PHE A 132 -3.90 -2.99 -10.61
N VAL A 133 -3.28 -2.70 -11.75
CA VAL A 133 -3.93 -2.89 -13.04
C VAL A 133 -3.85 -4.36 -13.40
N LEU A 134 -5.00 -4.94 -13.69
CA LEU A 134 -5.16 -6.36 -14.02
C LEU A 134 -4.98 -6.56 -15.51
N LEU A 135 -4.12 -7.50 -15.91
CA LEU A 135 -3.82 -7.79 -17.32
C LEU A 135 -4.25 -9.21 -17.70
N ASN A 136 -4.91 -9.37 -18.86
CA ASN A 136 -5.29 -10.69 -19.39
C ASN A 136 -4.20 -11.37 -20.24
N SER A 137 -3.02 -10.77 -20.34
CA SER A 137 -1.81 -11.36 -20.93
C SER A 137 -0.56 -10.91 -20.18
N ALA A 138 0.52 -11.70 -20.26
CA ALA A 138 1.82 -11.48 -19.62
C ALA A 138 2.70 -10.44 -20.35
N GLU A 139 2.10 -9.37 -20.85
CA GLU A 139 2.78 -8.35 -21.64
C GLU A 139 2.51 -6.97 -21.05
N CYS A 140 3.56 -6.15 -20.90
CA CYS A 140 3.44 -4.77 -20.43
C CYS A 140 4.25 -3.85 -21.34
N ASP A 141 3.56 -2.95 -22.03
CA ASP A 141 4.19 -1.94 -22.89
C ASP A 141 4.37 -0.63 -22.10
N ILE A 142 5.52 -0.50 -21.44
CA ILE A 142 5.89 0.68 -20.65
C ILE A 142 5.96 1.94 -21.54
N ASP A 143 6.38 1.81 -22.80
CA ASP A 143 6.47 2.95 -23.72
C ASP A 143 5.08 3.44 -24.12
N GLN A 144 4.11 2.54 -24.27
CA GLN A 144 2.71 2.91 -24.46
C GLN A 144 2.14 3.63 -23.22
N ILE A 145 2.51 3.24 -22.00
CA ILE A 145 2.14 3.95 -20.76
C ILE A 145 2.70 5.38 -20.78
N LYS A 146 3.99 5.55 -21.09
CA LYS A 146 4.64 6.87 -21.22
C LYS A 146 3.95 7.73 -22.29
N ALA A 147 3.63 7.13 -23.44
CA ALA A 147 2.91 7.81 -24.51
C ALA A 147 1.50 8.25 -24.09
N ASN A 148 0.77 7.41 -23.34
CA ASN A 148 -0.55 7.76 -22.82
C ASN A 148 -0.46 8.91 -21.82
N LEU A 149 0.50 8.87 -20.89
CA LEU A 149 0.75 9.95 -19.92
C LEU A 149 1.03 11.29 -20.62
N LEU A 150 1.88 11.27 -21.64
CA LEU A 150 2.21 12.45 -22.42
C LEU A 150 0.99 12.98 -23.20
N ASN A 151 0.29 12.11 -23.92
CA ASN A 151 -0.81 12.52 -24.81
C ASN A 151 -2.04 13.01 -24.05
N ASP A 152 -2.38 12.36 -22.94
CA ASP A 152 -3.61 12.67 -22.18
C ASP A 152 -3.41 13.78 -21.16
N TRP A 153 -2.21 13.87 -20.58
CA TRP A 153 -1.97 14.69 -19.39
C TRP A 153 -0.76 15.61 -19.52
N ASN A 154 -0.03 15.57 -20.65
CA ASN A 154 1.22 16.32 -20.87
C ASN A 154 2.29 16.01 -19.81
N ILE A 155 2.32 14.76 -19.31
CA ILE A 155 3.31 14.30 -18.33
C ILE A 155 4.46 13.61 -19.06
N THR A 156 5.68 14.09 -18.83
CA THR A 156 6.90 13.47 -19.37
C THR A 156 7.54 12.61 -18.29
N CYS A 157 7.85 11.37 -18.64
CA CYS A 157 8.55 10.44 -17.75
C CYS A 157 10.05 10.59 -17.99
N SER A 158 10.68 11.60 -17.40
CA SER A 158 12.13 11.76 -17.38
C SER A 158 12.65 11.48 -15.98
N SER A 159 13.60 10.56 -15.84
CA SER A 159 14.40 10.50 -14.64
C SER A 159 15.58 11.46 -14.80
N GLU A 160 15.91 12.24 -13.77
CA GLU A 160 17.08 13.14 -13.81
C GLU A 160 18.42 12.37 -14.01
N GLU A 161 18.37 11.04 -13.91
CA GLU A 161 19.50 10.11 -14.07
C GLU A 161 19.66 9.56 -15.51
N ASP A 162 18.74 9.89 -16.43
CA ASP A 162 18.73 9.39 -17.83
C ASP A 162 19.91 9.89 -18.68
N GLU A 163 20.74 10.83 -18.19
CA GLU A 163 21.95 11.27 -18.90
C GLU A 163 23.25 10.54 -18.49
N GLU A 164 23.29 9.84 -17.34
CA GLU A 164 24.53 9.21 -16.85
C GLU A 164 24.47 7.69 -16.59
N ASN A 165 23.28 7.07 -16.42
CA ASN A 165 23.15 5.62 -16.13
C ASN A 165 22.07 4.89 -16.97
N ALA A 166 22.00 5.17 -18.27
CA ALA A 166 21.06 4.51 -19.19
C ALA A 166 21.31 2.99 -19.44
N GLU A 167 22.10 2.30 -18.61
CA GLU A 167 22.46 0.88 -18.81
C GLU A 167 21.74 -0.13 -17.89
N GLU A 168 20.92 0.28 -16.90
CA GLU A 168 20.21 -0.69 -16.03
C GLU A 168 18.78 -0.26 -15.62
N THR A 169 17.93 0.21 -16.55
CA THR A 169 16.47 0.22 -16.28
C THR A 169 15.95 -1.22 -16.35
N ASN A 170 15.56 -1.76 -15.19
CA ASN A 170 15.01 -3.11 -15.07
C ASN A 170 13.77 -3.25 -15.97
N GLU A 171 13.78 -4.22 -16.91
CA GLU A 171 12.70 -4.47 -17.87
C GLU A 171 11.35 -4.65 -17.13
N GLY A 172 10.49 -3.63 -17.15
CA GLY A 172 9.17 -3.66 -16.50
C GLY A 172 8.98 -2.73 -15.30
N THR A 173 9.96 -1.90 -14.92
CA THR A 173 9.79 -0.87 -13.88
C THR A 173 9.96 0.54 -14.45
N LEU A 174 9.10 1.47 -14.02
CA LEU A 174 9.18 2.89 -14.34
C LEU A 174 8.94 3.71 -13.06
N VAL A 175 9.91 4.52 -12.68
CA VAL A 175 9.83 5.47 -11.55
C VAL A 175 10.23 6.84 -12.04
N PHE A 176 9.43 7.86 -11.72
CA PHE A 176 9.69 9.23 -12.12
C PHE A 176 9.00 10.20 -11.17
N GLU A 177 9.42 11.47 -11.21
CA GLU A 177 8.92 12.53 -10.35
C GLU A 177 8.19 13.59 -11.18
N VAL A 178 7.04 14.06 -10.68
CA VAL A 178 6.23 15.13 -11.27
C VAL A 178 5.68 15.96 -10.12
N ASP A 179 5.94 17.27 -10.11
CA ASP A 179 5.41 18.23 -9.13
C ASP A 179 5.57 17.73 -7.67
N ASP A 180 6.80 17.37 -7.26
CA ASP A 180 7.17 16.84 -5.94
C ASP A 180 6.45 15.53 -5.53
N CYS A 181 5.84 14.84 -6.49
CA CYS A 181 5.23 13.53 -6.32
C CYS A 181 6.01 12.46 -7.07
N MET A 182 6.33 11.37 -6.37
CA MET A 182 6.92 10.19 -6.97
C MET A 182 5.82 9.27 -7.50
N LEU A 183 5.96 8.84 -8.75
CA LEU A 183 5.12 7.85 -9.39
C LEU A 183 5.94 6.59 -9.67
N ALA A 184 5.35 5.43 -9.41
CA ALA A 184 5.97 4.14 -9.67
C ALA A 184 5.00 3.20 -10.39
N VAL A 185 5.55 2.47 -11.36
CA VAL A 185 4.90 1.41 -12.13
C VAL A 185 5.83 0.20 -12.08
N SER A 186 5.32 -0.95 -11.69
CA SER A 186 6.08 -2.20 -11.71
C SER A 186 5.24 -3.33 -12.28
N PHE A 187 5.73 -3.94 -13.36
CA PHE A 187 5.10 -5.11 -13.97
C PHE A 187 5.47 -6.38 -13.20
N VAL A 188 4.46 -7.21 -12.97
CA VAL A 188 4.60 -8.54 -12.38
C VAL A 188 3.90 -9.54 -13.29
N ASP A 189 4.67 -10.48 -13.82
CA ASP A 189 4.20 -11.61 -14.63
C ASP A 189 3.60 -12.71 -13.72
N ALA A 190 2.59 -12.33 -12.94
CA ALA A 190 1.78 -13.20 -12.11
C ALA A 190 0.45 -12.50 -11.77
N PRO A 191 -0.65 -13.25 -11.64
CA PRO A 191 -1.90 -12.69 -11.15
C PRO A 191 -1.76 -12.21 -9.71
N ILE A 192 -2.75 -11.45 -9.24
CA ILE A 192 -2.90 -11.14 -7.82
C ILE A 192 -3.09 -12.45 -7.05
N PRO A 193 -2.34 -12.68 -5.97
CA PRO A 193 -2.39 -13.95 -5.25
C PRO A 193 -3.75 -14.18 -4.57
N ASP A 194 -3.98 -15.45 -4.20
CA ASP A 194 -5.06 -15.90 -3.31
C ASP A 194 -6.50 -15.57 -3.73
N GLY A 195 -6.71 -15.14 -4.98
CA GLY A 195 -8.03 -14.76 -5.48
C GLY A 195 -8.56 -13.46 -4.85
N GLU A 196 -7.66 -12.62 -4.33
CA GLU A 196 -8.01 -11.40 -3.61
C GLU A 196 -8.79 -10.43 -4.50
N ALA A 197 -8.33 -10.20 -5.72
CA ALA A 197 -8.98 -9.29 -6.67
C ALA A 197 -10.41 -9.74 -6.98
N GLU A 198 -10.62 -11.05 -7.20
CA GLU A 198 -11.92 -11.65 -7.45
C GLU A 198 -12.86 -11.55 -6.24
N HIS A 199 -12.31 -11.66 -5.03
CA HIS A 199 -13.06 -11.47 -3.80
C HIS A 199 -13.62 -10.05 -3.71
N TYR A 200 -12.76 -9.04 -3.84
CA TYR A 200 -13.15 -7.63 -3.74
C TYR A 200 -13.94 -7.12 -4.96
N ALA A 201 -13.78 -7.74 -6.13
CA ALA A 201 -14.63 -7.46 -7.30
C ALA A 201 -16.13 -7.73 -7.03
N GLN A 202 -16.47 -8.63 -6.11
CA GLN A 202 -17.87 -8.94 -5.75
C GLN A 202 -18.59 -7.74 -5.13
N GLY A 203 -17.85 -6.84 -4.49
CA GLY A 203 -18.41 -5.64 -3.87
C GLY A 203 -18.92 -4.62 -4.89
N ASN A 204 -18.43 -4.64 -6.14
CA ASN A 204 -18.73 -3.59 -7.11
C ASN A 204 -20.12 -3.75 -7.76
N TYR A 205 -21.15 -3.18 -7.13
CA TYR A 205 -22.52 -3.16 -7.69
C TYR A 205 -22.66 -2.39 -9.02
N MET A 206 -21.66 -1.60 -9.43
CA MET A 206 -21.68 -0.86 -10.70
C MET A 206 -21.20 -1.71 -11.89
N TRP A 207 -20.53 -2.83 -11.63
CA TRP A 207 -19.93 -3.66 -12.67
C TRP A 207 -20.28 -5.14 -12.48
N LYS A 208 -21.35 -5.58 -13.15
CA LYS A 208 -21.93 -6.92 -12.97
C LYS A 208 -20.95 -8.03 -13.36
N GLU A 209 -20.14 -7.79 -14.38
CA GLU A 209 -19.15 -8.74 -14.91
C GLU A 209 -17.81 -8.70 -14.16
N ALA A 210 -17.66 -7.87 -13.12
CA ALA A 210 -16.39 -7.61 -12.44
C ALA A 210 -15.65 -8.89 -12.05
N VAL A 211 -16.34 -9.85 -11.42
CA VAL A 211 -15.73 -11.12 -10.99
C VAL A 211 -15.29 -11.97 -12.18
N GLU A 212 -16.15 -12.14 -13.19
CA GLU A 212 -15.86 -12.96 -14.38
C GLU A 212 -14.68 -12.40 -15.17
N VAL A 213 -14.64 -11.07 -15.34
CA VAL A 213 -13.54 -10.40 -16.05
C VAL A 213 -12.26 -10.48 -15.22
N THR A 214 -12.33 -10.17 -13.92
CA THR A 214 -11.17 -10.23 -13.01
C THR A 214 -10.52 -11.60 -13.05
N GLN A 215 -11.27 -12.70 -13.04
CA GLN A 215 -10.73 -14.07 -13.13
C GLN A 215 -9.86 -14.37 -14.36
N THR A 216 -9.94 -13.54 -15.40
CA THR A 216 -9.14 -13.71 -16.63
C THR A 216 -7.75 -13.09 -16.54
N HIS A 217 -7.45 -12.35 -15.48
CA HIS A 217 -6.13 -11.74 -15.31
C HIS A 217 -5.05 -12.80 -15.03
N VAL A 218 -3.88 -12.61 -15.63
CA VAL A 218 -2.73 -13.52 -15.50
C VAL A 218 -1.45 -12.77 -15.11
N ALA A 219 -1.48 -11.45 -15.17
CA ALA A 219 -0.39 -10.56 -14.79
C ALA A 219 -0.96 -9.27 -14.20
N GLN A 220 -0.10 -8.46 -13.57
CA GLN A 220 -0.49 -7.21 -12.95
C GLN A 220 0.55 -6.11 -13.13
N ILE A 221 0.09 -4.87 -13.04
CA ILE A 221 0.94 -3.69 -12.91
C ILE A 221 0.65 -3.06 -11.56
N ILE A 222 1.66 -3.04 -10.69
CA ILE A 222 1.61 -2.33 -9.41
C ILE A 222 1.81 -0.85 -9.69
N LEU A 223 0.88 -0.03 -9.21
CA LEU A 223 0.91 1.42 -9.28
C LEU A 223 1.09 1.99 -7.88
N ALA A 224 1.94 3.00 -7.77
CA ALA A 224 2.00 3.84 -6.57
C ALA A 224 2.20 5.31 -6.96
N ALA A 225 1.57 6.21 -6.22
CA ALA A 225 1.91 7.61 -6.21
C ALA A 225 1.92 8.13 -4.78
N PHE A 226 2.94 8.91 -4.45
CA PHE A 226 3.00 9.61 -3.18
C PHE A 226 3.72 10.93 -3.32
N THR A 227 3.41 11.85 -2.41
CA THR A 227 4.02 13.19 -2.41
C THR A 227 5.09 13.29 -1.32
N ARG A 228 6.18 14.01 -1.59
CA ARG A 228 7.24 14.28 -0.59
C ARG A 228 6.92 15.47 0.30
N SER A 229 6.25 16.47 -0.26
CA SER A 229 5.97 17.75 0.42
C SER A 229 4.66 18.42 -0.03
N GLY A 230 3.91 17.78 -0.92
CA GLY A 230 2.63 18.27 -1.44
C GLY A 230 1.42 17.72 -0.68
N SER A 231 0.22 17.98 -1.21
CA SER A 231 -1.04 17.52 -0.64
C SER A 231 -1.37 16.08 -1.07
N PRO A 232 -2.11 15.29 -0.27
CA PRO A 232 -2.76 14.07 -0.75
C PRO A 232 -3.64 14.29 -1.99
N LEU A 233 -4.13 15.52 -2.21
CA LEU A 233 -4.85 15.87 -3.43
C LEU A 233 -3.94 15.83 -4.67
N ASP A 234 -2.67 16.23 -4.53
CA ASP A 234 -1.72 16.29 -5.64
C ASP A 234 -1.31 14.88 -6.08
N SER A 235 -0.91 14.06 -5.11
CA SER A 235 -0.59 12.64 -5.35
C SER A 235 -1.80 11.85 -5.82
N GLY A 236 -3.01 12.11 -5.31
CA GLY A 236 -4.25 11.48 -5.77
C GLY A 236 -4.60 11.82 -7.23
N ARG A 237 -4.40 13.08 -7.66
CA ARG A 237 -4.56 13.47 -9.07
C ARG A 237 -3.56 12.74 -9.96
N LEU A 238 -2.30 12.70 -9.55
CA LEU A 238 -1.24 12.02 -10.31
C LEU A 238 -1.43 10.51 -10.36
N TYR A 239 -1.87 9.87 -9.27
CA TYR A 239 -2.27 8.48 -9.23
C TYR A 239 -3.39 8.19 -10.24
N THR A 240 -4.45 9.00 -10.23
CA THR A 240 -5.58 8.82 -11.16
C THR A 240 -5.11 8.92 -12.62
N LYS A 241 -4.26 9.91 -12.94
CA LYS A 241 -3.68 10.08 -14.29
C LYS A 241 -2.86 8.85 -14.70
N LEU A 242 -2.00 8.37 -13.82
CA LEU A 242 -1.18 7.18 -14.03
C LEU A 242 -2.03 5.93 -14.27
N ALA A 243 -2.97 5.66 -13.36
CA ALA A 243 -3.91 4.55 -13.45
C ALA A 243 -4.71 4.58 -14.76
N ALA A 244 -5.26 5.74 -15.13
CA ALA A 244 -5.99 5.91 -16.38
C ALA A 244 -5.09 5.62 -17.60
N SER A 245 -3.83 6.07 -17.59
CA SER A 245 -2.87 5.82 -18.67
C SER A 245 -2.44 4.35 -18.77
N CYS A 246 -2.32 3.63 -17.65
CA CYS A 246 -2.05 2.19 -17.63
C CYS A 246 -3.25 1.37 -18.09
N LEU A 247 -4.47 1.76 -17.70
CA LEU A 247 -5.69 1.09 -18.12
C LEU A 247 -5.86 1.11 -19.64
N LYS A 248 -5.28 2.10 -20.36
CA LYS A 248 -5.33 2.21 -21.84
C LYS A 248 -4.52 1.15 -22.58
N LEU A 249 -3.80 0.28 -21.87
CA LEU A 249 -3.20 -0.89 -22.49
C LEU A 249 -4.30 -1.85 -23.01
N PRO A 250 -4.12 -2.46 -24.19
CA PRO A 250 -5.16 -3.27 -24.82
C PRO A 250 -5.52 -4.55 -24.05
N ASN A 251 -4.63 -5.00 -23.17
CA ASN A 251 -4.80 -6.18 -22.32
C ASN A 251 -5.18 -5.83 -20.87
N ALA A 252 -5.31 -4.54 -20.52
CA ALA A 252 -5.78 -4.13 -19.21
C ALA A 252 -7.29 -4.30 -19.09
N ILE A 253 -7.73 -5.06 -18.09
CA ILE A 253 -9.12 -5.48 -17.94
C ILE A 253 -9.81 -4.91 -16.71
N GLY A 254 -9.07 -4.26 -15.81
CA GLY A 254 -9.59 -3.60 -14.61
C GLY A 254 -8.47 -3.05 -13.74
N ILE A 255 -8.84 -2.29 -12.71
CA ILE A 255 -7.91 -1.84 -11.67
C ILE A 255 -8.47 -2.20 -10.29
N TYR A 256 -7.68 -2.93 -9.50
CA TYR A 256 -7.95 -3.21 -8.10
C TYR A 256 -7.34 -2.10 -7.23
N THR A 257 -8.20 -1.29 -6.62
CA THR A 257 -7.83 -0.18 -5.73
C THR A 257 -9.02 0.18 -4.83
N CYS A 258 -8.75 0.84 -3.70
CA CYS A 258 -9.79 1.30 -2.75
C CYS A 258 -10.78 0.18 -2.35
N GLY A 259 -10.28 -1.04 -2.16
CA GLY A 259 -11.09 -2.19 -1.73
C GLY A 259 -12.06 -2.74 -2.79
N THR A 260 -11.89 -2.39 -4.08
CA THR A 260 -12.71 -2.95 -5.16
C THR A 260 -12.00 -2.96 -6.52
N VAL A 261 -12.61 -3.59 -7.52
CA VAL A 261 -12.11 -3.59 -8.90
C VAL A 261 -12.99 -2.71 -9.78
N PHE A 262 -12.40 -1.71 -10.42
CA PHE A 262 -13.09 -0.81 -11.35
C PHE A 262 -12.93 -1.27 -12.80
N GLN A 263 -14.02 -1.09 -13.56
CA GLN A 263 -14.02 -1.27 -15.01
C GLN A 263 -13.17 -0.18 -15.69
N PRO A 264 -12.31 -0.51 -16.67
CA PRO A 264 -11.43 0.47 -17.33
C PRO A 264 -12.18 1.68 -17.90
N GLU A 265 -13.26 1.46 -18.65
CA GLU A 265 -14.01 2.55 -19.28
C GLU A 265 -14.63 3.51 -18.26
N LEU A 266 -15.21 2.95 -17.19
CA LEU A 266 -15.80 3.75 -16.13
C LEU A 266 -14.74 4.57 -15.39
N PHE A 267 -13.57 3.99 -15.15
CA PHE A 267 -12.46 4.69 -14.50
C PHE A 267 -11.96 5.86 -15.36
N TRP A 268 -11.84 5.69 -16.67
CA TRP A 268 -11.49 6.77 -17.59
C TRP A 268 -12.53 7.89 -17.61
N ASP A 269 -13.81 7.54 -17.73
CA ASP A 269 -14.90 8.52 -17.76
C ASP A 269 -14.86 9.40 -16.49
N MET A 270 -14.54 8.80 -15.33
CA MET A 270 -14.34 9.53 -14.08
C MET A 270 -13.05 10.36 -14.07
N ALA A 271 -11.95 9.86 -14.64
CA ALA A 271 -10.68 10.58 -14.70
C ALA A 271 -10.72 11.81 -15.64
N GLU A 272 -11.50 11.73 -16.72
CA GLU A 272 -11.65 12.81 -17.71
C GLU A 272 -12.25 14.10 -17.12
N ILE A 273 -12.94 14.03 -15.97
CA ILE A 273 -13.45 15.24 -15.28
C ILE A 273 -12.33 16.21 -14.94
N MET A 274 -11.11 15.71 -14.71
CA MET A 274 -9.93 16.53 -14.43
C MET A 274 -9.54 17.43 -15.61
N LYS A 275 -9.97 17.13 -16.85
CA LYS A 275 -9.59 17.92 -18.04
C LYS A 275 -10.44 19.17 -18.24
N ASN A 276 -11.67 19.20 -17.71
CA ASN A 276 -12.64 20.23 -18.08
C ASN A 276 -12.78 21.35 -17.03
N ASP A 277 -12.51 21.12 -15.74
CA ASP A 277 -12.80 22.12 -14.68
C ASP A 277 -11.92 21.97 -13.41
N ASP A 278 -10.70 21.42 -13.50
CA ASP A 278 -9.82 21.12 -12.33
C ASP A 278 -10.50 20.30 -11.21
N MET A 279 -11.63 19.65 -11.51
CA MET A 279 -12.38 18.84 -10.56
C MET A 279 -11.52 17.72 -9.98
N PHE A 280 -11.71 17.43 -8.70
CA PHE A 280 -10.97 16.37 -8.02
C PHE A 280 -11.57 14.99 -8.38
N PRO A 281 -10.75 13.99 -8.75
CA PRO A 281 -11.23 12.66 -9.18
C PRO A 281 -11.63 11.77 -7.99
N LEU A 282 -12.53 12.26 -7.12
CA LEU A 282 -12.93 11.57 -5.90
C LEU A 282 -13.44 10.15 -6.18
N LEU A 283 -14.21 9.96 -7.24
CA LEU A 283 -14.81 8.66 -7.60
C LEU A 283 -13.77 7.63 -8.09
N ASN A 284 -12.56 8.06 -8.45
CA ASN A 284 -11.44 7.16 -8.76
C ASN A 284 -10.65 6.75 -7.51
N LEU A 285 -10.76 7.52 -6.43
CA LEU A 285 -9.88 7.43 -5.25
C LEU A 285 -10.62 7.00 -3.98
N VAL A 286 -11.95 7.03 -3.99
CA VAL A 286 -12.81 6.57 -2.89
C VAL A 286 -13.91 5.72 -3.47
N TYR A 287 -14.00 4.48 -2.98
CA TYR A 287 -15.12 3.61 -3.26
C TYR A 287 -16.28 3.86 -2.30
N PHE A 288 -17.50 3.85 -2.83
CA PHE A 288 -18.75 4.07 -2.09
C PHE A 288 -19.59 2.81 -2.13
N GLY A 289 -19.39 1.95 -1.15
CA GLY A 289 -20.07 0.68 -1.01
C GLY A 289 -21.49 0.84 -0.46
N LEU A 290 -22.39 -0.02 -0.91
CA LEU A 290 -23.79 -0.05 -0.48
C LEU A 290 -24.20 -1.50 -0.21
N VAL A 291 -24.87 -1.74 0.91
CA VAL A 291 -25.31 -3.08 1.33
C VAL A 291 -26.78 -3.02 1.74
N GLY A 292 -27.63 -3.79 1.06
CA GLY A 292 -29.02 -3.93 1.47
C GLY A 292 -29.12 -4.82 2.72
N THR A 293 -29.82 -4.34 3.75
CA THR A 293 -30.07 -5.08 4.99
C THR A 293 -31.55 -5.44 5.14
N GLU A 294 -31.91 -6.22 6.16
CA GLU A 294 -33.33 -6.51 6.46
C GLU A 294 -34.11 -5.24 6.88
N THR A 295 -33.38 -4.25 7.40
CA THR A 295 -33.90 -3.07 8.06
C THR A 295 -33.72 -1.79 7.25
N GLY A 296 -32.90 -1.79 6.20
CA GLY A 296 -32.66 -0.62 5.37
C GLY A 296 -31.51 -0.81 4.39
N VAL A 297 -30.70 0.23 4.24
CA VAL A 297 -29.50 0.23 3.40
C VAL A 297 -28.35 0.79 4.23
N ASP A 298 -27.24 0.06 4.21
CA ASP A 298 -25.99 0.48 4.78
C ASP A 298 -25.09 1.02 3.68
N GLY A 299 -24.22 1.97 4.02
CA GLY A 299 -23.27 2.55 3.10
C GLY A 299 -21.95 2.83 3.79
N TYR A 300 -20.84 2.68 3.06
CA TYR A 300 -19.51 2.91 3.59
C TYR A 300 -18.59 3.52 2.55
N THR A 301 -17.54 4.19 3.03
CA THR A 301 -16.42 4.64 2.21
C THR A 301 -15.23 3.70 2.34
N TYR A 302 -14.43 3.62 1.29
CA TYR A 302 -13.11 3.00 1.32
C TYR A 302 -12.16 3.85 0.48
N GLY A 303 -11.11 4.40 1.10
CA GLY A 303 -10.10 5.23 0.45
C GLY A 303 -9.88 6.59 1.12
N LEU A 304 -10.72 6.99 2.07
CA LEU A 304 -10.55 8.23 2.84
C LEU A 304 -9.27 8.21 3.68
N LYS A 305 -8.80 7.04 4.12
CA LYS A 305 -7.53 6.92 4.86
C LYS A 305 -6.32 7.43 4.07
N ALA A 306 -6.31 7.29 2.74
CA ALA A 306 -5.25 7.83 1.89
C ALA A 306 -5.21 9.38 1.92
N PHE A 307 -6.25 10.03 2.43
CA PHE A 307 -6.31 11.47 2.66
C PHE A 307 -6.09 11.85 4.13
N GLY A 308 -5.74 10.89 4.99
CA GLY A 308 -5.63 11.07 6.44
C GLY A 308 -6.99 11.31 7.11
N LYS A 309 -8.05 10.70 6.58
CA LYS A 309 -9.42 10.85 7.09
C LYS A 309 -9.99 9.49 7.50
N ASP A 310 -10.74 9.45 8.59
CA ASP A 310 -11.47 8.25 9.00
C ASP A 310 -12.50 7.86 7.91
N GLU A 311 -12.64 6.55 7.66
CA GLU A 311 -13.72 6.06 6.79
C GLU A 311 -15.09 6.32 7.46
N ILE A 312 -16.12 6.47 6.62
CA ILE A 312 -17.48 6.76 7.04
C ILE A 312 -18.34 5.53 6.84
N GLU A 313 -19.18 5.22 7.82
CA GLU A 313 -20.27 4.26 7.67
C GLU A 313 -21.62 4.89 8.05
N ILE A 314 -22.66 4.49 7.33
CA ILE A 314 -24.05 4.79 7.64
C ILE A 314 -24.75 3.45 7.71
N LEU A 315 -25.32 3.14 8.87
CA LEU A 315 -25.95 1.85 9.15
C LEU A 315 -27.46 2.03 9.31
N ASP A 316 -28.22 1.06 8.80
CA ASP A 316 -29.67 0.97 8.87
C ASP A 316 -30.42 2.21 8.32
N SER A 317 -29.86 2.86 7.29
CA SER A 317 -30.50 4.05 6.71
C SER A 317 -31.81 3.68 6.01
N GLN A 318 -32.79 4.59 6.12
CA GLN A 318 -34.07 4.48 5.42
C GLN A 318 -34.07 5.24 4.08
N ALA A 319 -32.95 5.88 3.73
CA ALA A 319 -32.77 6.53 2.44
C ALA A 319 -32.71 5.49 1.31
N SER A 320 -33.02 5.90 0.08
CA SER A 320 -32.76 5.05 -1.07
C SER A 320 -31.25 4.87 -1.31
N PRO A 321 -30.82 3.77 -1.95
CA PRO A 321 -29.40 3.57 -2.27
C PRO A 321 -28.75 4.73 -3.02
N ALA A 322 -29.50 5.40 -3.90
CA ALA A 322 -29.02 6.56 -4.65
C ALA A 322 -28.82 7.78 -3.73
N GLU A 323 -29.79 8.10 -2.87
CA GLU A 323 -29.68 9.21 -1.91
C GLU A 323 -28.53 9.00 -0.93
N LEU A 324 -28.36 7.76 -0.44
CA LEU A 324 -27.27 7.40 0.46
C LEU A 324 -25.90 7.53 -0.21
N ARG A 325 -25.78 7.06 -1.45
CA ARG A 325 -24.55 7.20 -2.23
C ARG A 325 -24.20 8.67 -2.49
N ASP A 326 -25.17 9.46 -2.91
CA ASP A 326 -24.99 10.88 -3.17
C ASP A 326 -24.61 11.65 -1.89
N PHE A 327 -25.20 11.27 -0.75
CA PHE A 327 -24.79 11.78 0.56
C PHE A 327 -23.32 11.48 0.85
N LEU A 328 -22.89 10.22 0.75
CA LEU A 328 -21.51 9.80 1.03
C LEU A 328 -20.52 10.51 0.11
N ILE A 329 -20.82 10.61 -1.19
CA ILE A 329 -19.97 11.32 -2.16
C ILE A 329 -19.83 12.79 -1.77
N THR A 330 -20.94 13.45 -1.45
CA THR A 330 -20.95 14.89 -1.15
C THR A 330 -20.15 15.19 0.13
N ILE A 331 -20.38 14.41 1.20
CA ILE A 331 -19.64 14.58 2.45
C ILE A 331 -18.16 14.23 2.29
N SER A 332 -17.83 13.18 1.54
CA SER A 332 -16.44 12.79 1.29
C SER A 332 -15.70 13.86 0.48
N GLY A 333 -16.36 14.42 -0.54
CA GLY A 333 -15.82 15.54 -1.32
C GLY A 333 -15.55 16.76 -0.43
N TYR A 334 -16.50 17.14 0.42
CA TYR A 334 -16.30 18.21 1.39
C TYR A 334 -15.11 17.96 2.34
N ILE A 335 -15.02 16.75 2.91
CA ILE A 335 -13.95 16.36 3.84
C ILE A 335 -12.58 16.42 3.17
N VAL A 336 -12.49 15.93 1.93
CA VAL A 336 -11.23 15.82 1.19
C VAL A 336 -10.80 17.17 0.62
N GLU A 337 -11.70 17.88 -0.07
CA GLU A 337 -11.37 19.13 -0.76
C GLU A 337 -11.20 20.31 0.20
N GLU A 338 -12.01 20.39 1.27
CA GLU A 338 -11.90 21.45 2.30
C GLU A 338 -11.01 21.03 3.48
N ASN A 339 -10.37 19.85 3.40
CA ASN A 339 -9.51 19.29 4.43
C ASN A 339 -10.14 19.27 5.85
N VAL A 340 -11.44 18.95 5.93
CA VAL A 340 -12.15 18.90 7.21
C VAL A 340 -11.85 17.61 7.96
N THR A 341 -11.66 17.68 9.27
CA THR A 341 -11.56 16.49 10.13
C THR A 341 -12.77 16.45 11.04
N LEU A 342 -13.59 15.42 10.87
CA LEU A 342 -14.77 15.18 11.69
C LEU A 342 -14.40 14.37 12.93
N ARG A 343 -14.99 14.70 14.08
CA ARG A 343 -14.68 14.06 15.36
C ARG A 343 -15.90 13.41 16.00
N ASP A 344 -15.64 12.46 16.88
CA ASP A 344 -16.66 11.83 17.72
C ASP A 344 -17.46 12.88 18.50
N GLY A 345 -18.79 12.76 18.48
CA GLY A 345 -19.70 13.67 19.16
C GLY A 345 -20.04 14.96 18.41
N GLU A 346 -19.43 15.21 17.25
CA GLU A 346 -19.81 16.33 16.37
C GLU A 346 -21.10 16.04 15.58
N THR A 347 -21.53 17.03 14.79
CA THR A 347 -22.66 16.89 13.88
C THR A 347 -22.32 17.43 12.50
N ILE A 348 -22.84 16.80 11.45
CA ILE A 348 -22.70 17.27 10.07
C ILE A 348 -24.07 17.43 9.39
N GLY A 349 -24.15 18.29 8.39
CA GLY A 349 -25.37 18.48 7.61
C GLY A 349 -25.15 19.45 6.45
N PHE A 350 -26.04 19.41 5.46
CA PHE A 350 -25.98 20.30 4.29
C PHE A 350 -26.55 21.70 4.56
N SER A 351 -27.13 21.92 5.73
CA SER A 351 -27.65 23.21 6.16
C SER A 351 -27.40 23.42 7.65
N ALA A 352 -27.52 24.66 8.13
CA ALA A 352 -27.36 24.99 9.55
C ALA A 352 -28.39 24.30 10.45
N GLU A 353 -29.53 23.91 9.88
CA GLU A 353 -30.64 23.24 10.56
C GLU A 353 -30.45 21.72 10.63
N GLN A 354 -29.78 21.12 9.64
CA GLN A 354 -29.51 19.68 9.62
C GLN A 354 -28.32 19.35 10.52
N LYS A 355 -28.55 18.48 11.51
CA LYS A 355 -27.54 18.06 12.48
C LYS A 355 -27.55 16.55 12.62
N LEU A 356 -26.82 15.88 11.73
CA LEU A 356 -26.63 14.44 11.76
C LEU A 356 -25.51 14.13 12.76
N PRO A 357 -25.79 13.38 13.84
CA PRO A 357 -24.78 13.06 14.83
C PRO A 357 -23.72 12.12 14.26
N ILE A 358 -22.47 12.39 14.66
CA ILE A 358 -21.30 11.57 14.35
C ILE A 358 -20.86 10.83 15.61
N SER A 359 -20.55 9.55 15.48
CA SER A 359 -19.86 8.79 16.52
C SER A 359 -18.72 7.97 15.93
N ARG A 360 -17.62 7.77 16.67
CA ARG A 360 -16.50 6.95 16.23
C ARG A 360 -16.53 5.59 16.91
N SER A 361 -16.50 4.51 16.13
CA SER A 361 -16.48 3.13 16.64
C SER A 361 -15.92 2.16 15.60
N GLU A 362 -15.66 0.92 16.01
CA GLU A 362 -15.22 -0.17 15.12
C GLU A 362 -16.10 -0.26 13.85
N GLY A 363 -15.45 -0.43 12.71
CA GLY A 363 -16.05 -0.60 11.40
C GLY A 363 -16.85 -1.90 11.28
N VAL A 364 -17.91 -1.88 10.47
CA VAL A 364 -18.71 -3.07 10.16
C VAL A 364 -18.27 -3.66 8.81
N TYR A 365 -17.90 -2.81 7.85
CA TYR A 365 -17.54 -3.19 6.49
C TYR A 365 -16.06 -2.98 6.17
N VAL A 366 -15.39 -2.10 6.91
CA VAL A 366 -13.97 -1.78 6.72
C VAL A 366 -13.21 -1.91 8.03
N ASP A 367 -11.95 -2.34 7.95
CA ASP A 367 -11.13 -2.58 9.13
C ASP A 367 -10.76 -1.29 9.89
N GLY A 368 -10.74 -1.40 11.22
CA GLY A 368 -10.40 -0.31 12.14
C GLY A 368 -11.61 0.52 12.55
N ASP A 369 -11.36 1.65 13.21
CA ASP A 369 -12.41 2.59 13.61
C ASP A 369 -12.91 3.40 12.41
N THR A 370 -14.19 3.75 12.44
CA THR A 370 -14.89 4.54 11.42
C THR A 370 -15.79 5.58 12.07
N LEU A 371 -16.16 6.61 11.32
CA LEU A 371 -17.17 7.58 11.70
C LEU A 371 -18.55 7.07 11.28
N LYS A 372 -19.44 6.87 12.25
CA LYS A 372 -20.84 6.55 12.02
C LYS A 372 -21.65 7.83 11.90
N ILE A 373 -22.33 8.02 10.78
CA ILE A 373 -23.26 9.12 10.56
C ILE A 373 -24.68 8.56 10.53
N LYS A 374 -25.59 9.13 11.33
CA LYS A 374 -27.01 8.78 11.25
C LYS A 374 -27.69 9.59 10.16
N TYR A 375 -28.04 8.95 9.04
CA TYR A 375 -28.68 9.58 7.89
C TYR A 375 -30.05 8.97 7.58
#